data_AF-A0A8I6AEK5-F1
#
_entry.id   AF-A0A8I6AEK5-F1
#
_cell.length_a   1.000
_cell.length_b   1.000
_cell.length_c   1.000
_cell.angle_alpha   90.00
_cell.angle_beta   90.00
_cell.angle_gamma   90.00
#
_symmetry.space_group_name_H-M   'P 1'
#
loop_
_entity.id
_entity.type
_entity.pdbx_description
1 polymer ?
#
loop_
_entity_poly.entity_id
_entity_poly.type
_entity_poly.pdbx_seq_one_letter_code
_entity_poly.pdbx_strand_id
1 'polypeptide(L)' 'MYYADFPVEETGKKLAYCSKHRFCYIPPNTPENFWEVGFPSTQACLKRGYIKEHLELSLCPQRQQAYNTVFSPKGKEQRT' A
#
# COMPACT_ATOMS: atom_id res chain seq x y z
N MET A 1 5.42 1.35 24.07
CA MET A 1 6.87 1.09 24.19
C MET A 1 7.11 -0.38 23.89
N TYR A 2 8.19 -0.75 23.19
CA TYR A 2 8.45 -2.14 22.77
C TYR A 2 8.56 -3.16 23.93
N TYR A 3 8.92 -2.70 25.14
CA TYR A 3 9.04 -3.54 26.34
C TYR A 3 7.93 -3.29 27.39
N ALA A 4 6.75 -2.82 26.97
CA ALA A 4 5.69 -2.45 27.92
C ALA A 4 5.17 -3.64 28.76
N ASP A 5 5.20 -4.85 28.20
CA ASP A 5 4.64 -6.04 28.83
C ASP A 5 5.61 -6.74 29.79
N PHE A 6 6.87 -6.28 29.87
CA PHE A 6 7.89 -6.88 30.72
C PHE A 6 7.84 -6.30 32.14
N PRO A 7 8.17 -7.10 33.17
CA PRO A 7 8.29 -6.59 34.53
C PRO A 7 9.39 -5.52 34.61
N VAL A 8 9.20 -4.53 35.49
CA VAL A 8 10.06 -3.33 35.60
C VAL A 8 11.55 -3.65 35.77
N GLU A 9 11.88 -4.75 36.44
CA GLU A 9 13.28 -5.14 36.65
C GLU A 9 13.97 -5.58 35.33
N GLU A 10 13.24 -6.24 34.45
CA GLU A 10 13.75 -6.70 33.15
C GLU A 10 13.76 -5.57 32.11
N THR A 11 12.79 -4.67 32.17
CA THR A 11 12.72 -3.52 31.24
C THR A 11 13.96 -2.65 31.38
N GLY A 12 14.44 -2.38 32.61
CA GLY A 12 15.66 -1.61 32.84
C GLY A 12 16.90 -2.25 32.20
N LYS A 13 17.10 -3.56 32.40
CA LYS A 13 18.22 -4.31 31.82
C LYS A 13 18.17 -4.30 30.28
N LYS A 14 16.98 -4.50 29.71
CA LYS A 14 16.79 -4.45 28.24
C LYS A 14 16.98 -3.06 27.69
N LEU A 15 16.48 -2.01 28.34
CA LEU A 15 16.66 -0.62 27.91
C LEU A 15 18.13 -0.20 27.91
N ALA A 16 18.93 -0.68 28.88
CA ALA A 16 20.37 -0.46 28.91
C ALA A 16 21.12 -1.14 27.75
N TYR A 17 20.66 -2.33 27.32
CA TYR A 17 21.23 -3.07 26.20
C TYR A 17 20.65 -2.66 24.83
N CYS A 18 19.49 -2.00 24.82
CA CYS A 18 18.75 -1.76 23.59
C CYS A 18 19.46 -0.73 22.71
N SER A 19 19.56 -1.02 21.41
CA SER A 19 20.08 -0.03 20.47
C SER A 19 19.16 1.18 20.40
N LYS A 20 19.73 2.37 20.16
CA LYS A 20 18.95 3.61 19.95
C LYS A 20 17.86 3.43 18.90
N HIS A 21 18.11 2.62 17.87
CA HIS A 21 17.15 2.33 16.83
C HIS A 21 15.89 1.63 17.37
N ARG A 22 16.02 0.58 18.17
CA ARG A 22 14.84 -0.14 18.72
C ARG A 22 14.06 0.67 19.75
N PHE A 23 14.68 1.70 20.35
CA PHE A 23 13.99 2.64 21.22
C PHE A 23 13.04 3.57 20.44
N CYS A 24 13.49 4.10 19.29
CA CYS A 24 12.68 4.98 18.45
C CYS A 24 11.71 4.24 17.52
N TYR A 25 12.15 3.12 16.94
CA TYR A 25 11.37 2.36 15.95
C TYR A 25 10.81 1.10 16.61
N ILE A 26 9.57 1.23 17.07
CA ILE A 26 8.82 0.11 17.61
C ILE A 26 8.22 -0.64 16.42
N PRO A 27 8.52 -1.94 16.25
CA PRO A 27 7.87 -2.73 15.21
C PRO A 27 6.35 -2.72 15.46
N PRO A 28 5.53 -2.61 14.40
CA PRO A 28 4.09 -2.73 14.56
C PRO A 28 3.74 -4.11 15.10
N ASN A 29 2.58 -4.21 15.76
CA ASN A 29 2.05 -5.51 16.16
C ASN A 29 1.84 -6.38 14.93
N THR A 30 2.05 -7.69 15.09
CA THR A 30 1.75 -8.65 14.03
C THR A 30 0.25 -8.59 13.72
N PRO A 31 -0.15 -8.25 12.47
CA PRO A 31 -1.55 -8.22 12.09
C PRO A 31 -2.21 -9.59 12.27
N GLU A 32 -3.53 -9.59 12.45
CA GLU A 32 -4.28 -10.84 12.47
C GLU A 32 -4.03 -11.61 11.17
N ASN A 33 -3.80 -12.93 11.29
CA ASN A 33 -3.62 -13.85 10.16
C ASN A 33 -2.30 -13.70 9.36
N PHE A 34 -1.36 -12.83 9.75
CA PHE A 34 -0.11 -12.60 9.01
C PHE A 34 0.72 -13.87 8.75
N TRP A 35 0.72 -14.82 9.69
CA TRP A 35 1.46 -16.08 9.61
C TRP A 35 0.61 -17.27 9.11
N GLU A 36 -0.57 -17.02 8.57
CA GLU A 36 -1.37 -18.10 8.00
C GLU A 36 -0.70 -18.69 6.76
N VAL A 37 -0.54 -20.02 6.77
CA VAL A 37 0.05 -20.77 5.66
C VAL A 37 -1.06 -21.08 4.66
N GLY A 38 -1.39 -20.11 3.81
CA GLY A 38 -2.33 -20.31 2.72
C GLY A 38 -3.11 -19.05 2.32
N PHE A 39 -3.81 -19.15 1.19
CA PHE A 39 -4.69 -18.09 0.76
C PHE A 39 -6.03 -18.18 1.52
N PRO A 40 -6.54 -17.06 2.07
CA PRO A 40 -7.84 -17.05 2.68
C PRO A 40 -8.94 -17.38 1.67
N SER A 41 -9.96 -18.12 2.10
CA SER A 41 -11.15 -18.36 1.29
C SER A 41 -11.91 -17.05 1.03
N THR A 42 -12.72 -16.99 -0.03
CA THR A 42 -13.54 -15.81 -0.34
C THR A 42 -14.44 -15.39 0.84
N GLN A 43 -14.99 -16.38 1.57
CA GLN A 43 -15.77 -16.13 2.77
C GLN A 43 -14.92 -15.51 3.90
N ALA A 44 -13.67 -15.97 4.08
CA ALA A 44 -12.74 -15.37 5.04
C ALA A 44 -12.35 -13.94 4.62
N CYS A 45 -12.12 -13.70 3.34
CA CYS A 45 -11.83 -12.37 2.81
C CYS A 45 -12.97 -11.37 3.06
N LEU A 46 -14.23 -11.81 2.91
CA LEU A 46 -15.40 -10.98 3.23
C LEU A 46 -15.47 -10.69 4.74
N LYS A 47 -15.32 -11.71 5.59
CA LYS A 47 -15.32 -11.55 7.05
C LYS A 47 -14.21 -10.62 7.55
N ARG A 48 -13.02 -10.69 6.94
CA ARG A 48 -11.87 -9.83 7.25
C ARG A 48 -12.00 -8.41 6.64
N GLY A 49 -12.98 -8.20 5.75
CA GLY A 49 -13.19 -6.93 5.06
C GLY A 49 -12.18 -6.65 3.94
N TYR A 50 -11.46 -7.68 3.45
CA TYR A 50 -10.58 -7.55 2.28
C TYR A 50 -11.37 -7.29 1.00
N ILE A 51 -12.60 -7.80 0.92
CA ILE A 51 -13.52 -7.58 -0.18
C ILE A 51 -14.62 -6.63 0.32
N LYS A 52 -14.67 -5.42 -0.26
CA LYS A 52 -15.75 -4.47 -0.04
C LYS A 52 -16.87 -4.79 -1.05
N GLU A 53 -18.07 -5.09 -0.57
CA GLU A 53 -19.23 -5.37 -1.44
C GLU A 53 -19.63 -4.16 -2.28
N HIS A 54 -19.27 -2.95 -1.83
CA HIS A 54 -19.61 -1.72 -2.53
C HIS A 54 -18.77 -1.59 -3.81
N LEU A 55 -19.41 -2.01 -4.91
CA LEU A 55 -19.09 -1.77 -6.31
C LEU A 55 -19.06 -0.25 -6.62
N GLU A 56 -18.21 0.51 -5.94
CA GLU A 56 -17.58 1.61 -6.67
C GLU A 56 -16.69 0.91 -7.70
N LEU A 57 -17.29 0.60 -8.84
CA LEU A 57 -16.57 0.24 -10.05
C LEU A 57 -15.57 1.37 -10.22
N SER A 58 -14.33 1.15 -9.79
CA SER A 58 -13.23 2.04 -10.15
C SER A 58 -13.33 2.11 -11.66
N LEU A 59 -13.67 3.28 -12.18
CA LEU A 59 -13.66 3.53 -13.62
C LEU A 59 -12.25 3.12 -14.05
N CYS A 60 -12.13 1.91 -14.63
CA CYS A 60 -10.86 1.43 -15.12
C CYS A 60 -10.45 2.51 -16.11
N PRO A 61 -9.33 3.23 -15.88
CA PRO A 61 -8.99 4.40 -16.68
C PRO A 61 -8.91 3.92 -18.13
N GLN A 62 -9.97 4.20 -18.88
CA GLN A 62 -10.08 3.75 -20.25
C GLN A 62 -8.92 4.42 -20.98
N ARG A 63 -8.09 3.60 -21.64
CA ARG A 63 -6.94 4.11 -22.38
C ARG A 63 -7.42 5.24 -23.28
N GLN A 64 -6.98 6.47 -23.00
CA GLN A 64 -7.35 7.62 -23.82
C GLN A 64 -6.94 7.31 -25.27
N GLN A 65 -7.84 7.58 -26.22
CA GLN A 65 -7.53 7.39 -27.63
C GLN A 65 -6.32 8.24 -28.01
N ALA A 66 -5.46 7.72 -28.89
CA ALA A 66 -4.30 8.46 -29.37
C ALA A 66 -4.76 9.76 -30.06
N TYR A 67 -4.00 10.84 -29.87
CA TYR A 67 -4.26 12.11 -30.56
C TYR A 67 -4.12 11.92 -32.07
N ASN A 68 -5.22 12.14 -32.81
CA ASN A 68 -5.15 12.25 -34.27
C ASN A 68 -4.54 13.61 -34.62
N THR A 69 -3.25 13.64 -34.99
CA THR A 69 -2.63 14.86 -35.51
C THR A 69 -3.17 15.17 -36.90
N VAL A 70 -3.89 16.28 -37.04
CA VAL A 70 -4.33 16.79 -38.35
C VAL A 70 -3.26 17.78 -38.84
N PHE A 71 -2.50 17.38 -39.86
CA PHE A 71 -1.51 18.27 -40.48
C PHE A 71 -2.19 19.28 -41.40
N SER A 72 -1.89 20.57 -41.23
CA SER A 72 -2.39 21.62 -42.12
C SER A 72 -1.64 21.57 -43.47
N PRO A 73 -2.33 21.58 -44.62
CA PRO A 73 -1.70 21.56 -45.93
C PRO A 73 -0.86 22.83 -46.13
N LYS A 74 0.46 22.66 -46.32
CA LYS A 74 1.37 23.75 -46.65
C LYS A 74 0.95 24.38 -47.99
N GLY A 75 0.49 25.64 -47.94
CA GLY A 75 0.13 26.42 -49.12
C GLY A 75 1.26 26.44 -50.15
N LYS A 76 0.93 26.07 -51.39
CA LYS A 76 1.80 26.20 -52.55
C LYS A 76 1.15 27.17 -53.51
N GLU A 77 1.63 28.40 -53.57
CA GLU A 77 1.39 29.28 -54.72
C GLU A 77 2.51 30.32 -54.75
N GLN A 78 3.62 29.94 -55.37
CA GLN A 78 4.03 30.34 -56.71
C GLN A 78 4.27 31.85 -56.79
N ARG A 79 5.55 32.22 -56.61
CA ARG A 79 6.05 33.56 -56.90
C ARG A 79 5.92 33.76 -58.42
N THR A 80 5.03 34.65 -58.81
CA THR A 80 5.13 35.36 -60.08
C THR A 80 5.94 36.62 -59.85
#